data_AF-A0A849GAG9-F1
#
_entry.id   AF-A0A849GAG9-F1
#
_cell.length_a   1.000
_cell.length_b   1.000
_cell.length_c   1.000
_cell.angle_alpha   90.00
_cell.angle_beta   90.00
_cell.angle_gamma   90.00
#
_symmetry.space_group_name_H-M   'P 1'
#
loop_
_entity.id
_entity.type
_entity.pdbx_description
1 polymer ?
#
loop_
_entity_poly.entity_id
_entity_poly.type
_entity_poly.pdbx_seq_one_letter_code
_entity_poly.pdbx_strand_id
1 'polypeptide(L)'
;MKNIKLLKSLCETPGVPGHEERVRELIRTEIEGLADDVHEDPMGSLHAVRKGKGKDPERIMLLCHMDEIGFLVSHISDKGFLYLQTVGGFDPRNLFSRRVLVCAESGDLKAVMNPGGRPVHIASPEDRKKIPQPHEFFVDTGLGENAKDVVNVGDMVVMDEPFLEIGDKIVSKALDNRIAC
;
A
#
# COMPACT_ATOMS: atom_id res chain seq x y z
N MET A 1 -3.30 -17.93 -20.84
CA MET A 1 -1.94 -17.45 -20.54
C MET A 1 -2.04 -16.56 -19.31
N LYS A 2 -1.16 -16.68 -18.30
CA LYS A 2 -1.25 -15.82 -17.10
C LYS A 2 -0.83 -14.40 -17.48
N ASN A 3 -1.64 -13.39 -17.16
CA ASN A 3 -1.30 -11.99 -17.43
C ASN A 3 -0.39 -11.42 -16.33
N ILE A 4 0.86 -11.90 -16.31
CA ILE A 4 1.85 -11.51 -15.28
C ILE A 4 2.15 -10.00 -15.31
N LYS A 5 2.06 -9.36 -16.48
CA LYS A 5 2.25 -7.91 -16.61
C LYS A 5 1.17 -7.12 -15.88
N LEU A 6 -0.10 -7.53 -16.00
CA LEU A 6 -1.20 -6.93 -15.26
C LEU A 6 -1.03 -7.14 -13.76
N LEU A 7 -0.76 -8.39 -13.34
CA LEU A 7 -0.57 -8.69 -11.92
C LEU A 7 0.59 -7.88 -11.31
N LYS A 8 1.70 -7.72 -12.04
CA LYS A 8 2.80 -6.84 -11.64
C LYS A 8 2.33 -5.40 -11.45
N SER A 9 1.61 -4.85 -12.42
CA SER A 9 1.10 -3.48 -12.37
C SER A 9 0.13 -3.28 -11.20
N LEU A 10 -0.77 -4.24 -10.96
CA LEU A 10 -1.68 -4.23 -9.82
C LEU A 10 -0.92 -4.28 -8.51
N CYS A 11 0.08 -5.17 -8.36
CA CYS A 11 0.82 -5.30 -7.10
C CYS A 11 1.72 -4.08 -6.81
N GLU A 12 2.37 -3.50 -7.83
CA GLU A 12 3.29 -2.38 -7.65
C GLU A 12 2.56 -1.03 -7.48
N THR A 13 1.30 -0.91 -7.94
CA THR A 13 0.51 0.32 -7.75
C THR A 13 0.17 0.53 -6.26
N PRO A 14 0.50 1.68 -5.66
CA PRO A 14 0.12 1.98 -4.27
C PRO A 14 -1.39 2.18 -4.12
N GLY A 15 -1.98 1.65 -3.05
CA GLY A 15 -3.33 2.00 -2.63
C GLY A 15 -3.68 1.39 -1.28
N VAL A 16 -3.63 2.19 -0.23
CA VAL A 16 -3.99 1.78 1.14
C VAL A 16 -5.50 1.95 1.38
N PRO A 17 -6.09 1.42 2.48
CA PRO A 17 -7.50 1.65 2.78
C PRO A 17 -7.86 3.15 2.78
N GLY A 18 -8.84 3.52 1.95
CA GLY A 18 -9.30 4.89 1.75
C GLY A 18 -8.50 5.72 0.74
N HIS A 19 -7.51 5.14 0.06
CA HIS A 19 -6.68 5.78 -0.97
C HIS A 19 -6.44 4.84 -2.18
N GLU A 20 -7.49 4.15 -2.63
CA GLU A 20 -7.42 3.14 -3.69
C GLU A 20 -7.52 3.71 -5.11
N GLU A 21 -7.57 5.05 -5.29
CA GLU A 21 -7.85 5.72 -6.57
C GLU A 21 -6.93 5.24 -7.70
N ARG A 22 -5.63 5.11 -7.42
CA ARG A 22 -4.62 4.71 -8.41
C ARG A 22 -4.85 3.27 -8.89
N VAL A 23 -5.17 2.37 -7.97
CA VAL A 23 -5.45 0.95 -8.27
C VAL A 23 -6.77 0.82 -9.01
N ARG A 24 -7.79 1.57 -8.56
CA ARG A 24 -9.11 1.61 -9.18
C ARG A 24 -9.05 2.07 -10.63
N GLU A 25 -8.29 3.12 -10.92
CA GLU A 25 -8.15 3.64 -12.29
C GLU A 25 -7.42 2.64 -13.21
N LEU A 26 -6.40 1.96 -12.68
CA LEU A 26 -5.73 0.86 -13.40
C LEU A 26 -6.72 -0.26 -13.74
N ILE A 27 -7.51 -0.73 -12.77
CA ILE A 27 -8.50 -1.78 -13.00
C ILE A 27 -9.55 -1.31 -14.00
N ARG A 28 -10.09 -0.09 -13.84
CA ARG A 28 -11.07 0.51 -14.74
C ARG A 28 -10.59 0.50 -16.19
N THR A 29 -9.33 0.88 -16.42
CA THR A 29 -8.72 0.88 -17.76
C THR A 29 -8.65 -0.54 -18.33
N GLU A 30 -8.22 -1.52 -17.54
CA GLU A 30 -8.04 -2.91 -17.98
C GLU A 30 -9.37 -3.64 -18.24
N ILE A 31 -10.46 -3.22 -17.60
CA ILE A 31 -11.80 -3.79 -17.80
C ILE A 31 -12.65 -3.05 -18.83
N GLU A 32 -12.11 -2.06 -19.54
CA GLU A 32 -12.85 -1.32 -20.56
C GLU A 32 -13.38 -2.26 -21.65
N GLY A 33 -14.69 -2.20 -21.94
CA GLY A 33 -15.38 -3.14 -22.84
C GLY A 33 -15.57 -4.56 -22.27
N LEU A 34 -15.00 -4.85 -21.09
CA LEU A 34 -15.14 -6.12 -20.38
C LEU A 34 -16.31 -6.17 -19.40
N ALA A 35 -17.11 -5.11 -19.29
CA ALA A 35 -18.41 -5.08 -18.60
C ALA A 35 -19.47 -4.30 -19.41
N ASP A 36 -20.76 -4.53 -19.11
CA ASP A 36 -21.87 -3.82 -19.76
C ASP A 36 -22.21 -2.50 -19.04
N ASP A 37 -21.82 -2.40 -17.78
CA ASP A 37 -21.92 -1.21 -16.94
C ASP A 37 -20.76 -1.22 -15.94
N VAL A 38 -20.13 -0.06 -15.75
CA VAL A 38 -19.03 0.13 -14.78
C VAL A 38 -19.30 1.40 -14.00
N HIS A 39 -19.45 1.29 -12.68
CA HIS A 39 -19.71 2.43 -11.81
C HIS A 39 -18.94 2.31 -10.49
N GLU A 40 -18.80 3.44 -9.81
CA GLU A 40 -18.18 3.53 -8.48
C GLU A 40 -19.25 3.83 -7.43
N ASP A 41 -19.16 3.18 -6.28
CA ASP A 41 -19.96 3.56 -5.11
C ASP A 41 -19.34 4.78 -4.40
N PRO A 42 -20.05 5.43 -3.44
CA PRO A 42 -19.51 6.59 -2.72
C PRO A 42 -18.27 6.32 -1.86
N MET A 43 -17.95 5.06 -1.56
CA MET A 43 -16.71 4.67 -0.87
C MET A 43 -15.56 4.41 -1.84
N GLY A 44 -15.82 4.37 -3.15
CA GLY A 44 -14.84 4.12 -4.18
C GLY A 44 -14.71 2.65 -4.59
N SER A 45 -15.65 1.77 -4.23
CA SER A 45 -15.67 0.40 -4.75
C SER A 45 -16.04 0.40 -6.23
N LEU A 46 -15.29 -0.34 -7.07
CA LEU A 46 -15.56 -0.45 -8.50
C LEU A 46 -16.51 -1.63 -8.78
N HIS A 47 -17.68 -1.35 -9.33
CA HIS A 47 -18.66 -2.35 -9.74
C HIS A 47 -18.63 -2.55 -11.24
N ALA A 48 -18.26 -3.74 -11.68
CA ALA A 48 -18.26 -4.15 -13.09
C ALA A 48 -19.39 -5.17 -13.33
N VAL A 49 -20.45 -4.74 -14.01
CA VAL A 49 -21.66 -5.55 -14.18
C VAL A 49 -21.71 -6.17 -15.58
N ARG A 50 -21.88 -7.50 -15.63
CA ARG A 50 -22.28 -8.24 -16.82
C ARG A 50 -23.74 -8.66 -16.72
N LYS A 51 -24.56 -8.23 -17.68
CA LYS A 51 -26.00 -8.51 -17.71
C LYS A 51 -26.24 -9.96 -18.10
N GLY A 52 -26.87 -10.70 -17.19
CA GLY A 52 -27.30 -12.07 -17.46
C GLY A 52 -28.33 -12.13 -18.59
N LYS A 53 -28.41 -13.30 -19.25
CA LYS A 53 -29.38 -13.57 -20.32
C LYS A 53 -30.60 -14.29 -19.75
N GLY A 54 -31.79 -13.96 -20.26
CA GLY A 54 -33.05 -14.60 -19.85
C GLY A 54 -34.02 -13.63 -19.18
N LYS A 55 -35.18 -14.15 -18.75
CA LYS A 55 -36.25 -13.34 -18.13
C LYS A 55 -35.93 -12.90 -16.70
N ASP A 56 -35.20 -13.73 -15.97
CA ASP A 56 -34.81 -13.50 -14.57
C ASP A 56 -33.47 -14.22 -14.30
N PRO A 57 -32.33 -13.66 -14.73
CA PRO A 57 -31.04 -14.29 -14.54
C PRO A 57 -30.61 -14.25 -13.07
N GLU A 58 -30.01 -15.35 -12.60
CA GLU A 58 -29.41 -15.43 -11.26
C GLU A 58 -28.35 -14.33 -11.06
N ARG A 59 -28.32 -13.72 -9.87
CA ARG A 59 -27.38 -12.65 -9.55
C ARG A 59 -26.20 -13.22 -8.75
N ILE A 60 -25.03 -13.22 -9.37
CA ILE A 60 -23.78 -13.67 -8.74
C ILE A 60 -22.89 -12.45 -8.47
N MET A 61 -22.33 -12.37 -7.27
CA MET A 61 -21.37 -11.35 -6.88
C MET A 61 -20.02 -12.00 -6.59
N LEU A 62 -18.98 -11.56 -7.29
CA LEU A 62 -17.60 -11.92 -7.02
C LEU A 62 -16.92 -10.71 -6.38
N LEU A 63 -16.21 -10.94 -5.28
CA LEU A 63 -15.59 -9.89 -4.47
C LEU A 63 -14.10 -10.13 -4.32
N CYS A 64 -13.35 -9.06 -4.53
CA CYS A 64 -11.95 -8.89 -4.18
C CYS A 64 -11.80 -7.48 -3.58
N HIS A 65 -10.63 -7.15 -3.04
CA HIS A 65 -10.39 -5.82 -2.48
C HIS A 65 -9.13 -5.21 -3.09
N MET A 66 -9.19 -3.89 -3.35
CA MET A 66 -8.15 -3.13 -4.03
C MET A 66 -7.10 -2.59 -3.07
N ASP A 67 -7.43 -2.40 -1.80
CA ASP A 67 -6.51 -1.88 -0.81
C ASP A 67 -5.40 -2.88 -0.47
N GLU A 68 -4.26 -2.35 -0.05
CA GLU A 68 -3.18 -3.09 0.59
C GLU A 68 -2.88 -2.50 1.96
N ILE A 69 -2.39 -3.30 2.89
CA ILE A 69 -1.94 -2.77 4.18
C ILE A 69 -0.83 -1.73 3.98
N GLY A 70 -0.87 -0.66 4.78
CA GLY A 70 0.12 0.42 4.68
C GLY A 70 0.03 1.37 5.86
N PHE A 71 0.39 2.62 5.63
CA PHE A 71 0.43 3.63 6.66
C PHE A 71 -0.08 4.97 6.15
N LEU A 72 -0.49 5.82 7.08
CA LEU A 72 -0.72 7.25 6.86
C LEU A 72 0.29 8.04 7.68
N VAL A 73 0.82 9.13 7.11
CA VAL A 73 1.63 10.09 7.88
C VAL A 73 0.75 10.72 8.95
N SER A 74 1.10 10.53 10.21
CA SER A 74 0.38 11.05 11.38
C SER A 74 0.99 12.33 11.94
N HIS A 75 2.31 12.48 11.80
CA HIS A 75 3.05 13.62 12.31
C HIS A 75 4.38 13.77 11.55
N ILE A 76 4.82 15.02 11.35
CA ILE A 76 6.12 15.35 10.79
C ILE A 76 6.91 16.14 11.83
N SER A 77 8.02 15.56 12.29
CA SER A 77 8.86 16.20 13.31
C SER A 77 9.59 17.43 12.77
N ASP A 78 10.12 18.27 13.65
CA ASP A 78 10.91 19.44 13.27
C ASP A 78 12.16 19.10 12.48
N LYS A 79 12.70 17.89 12.63
CA LYS A 79 13.84 17.39 11.85
C LYS A 79 13.44 16.76 10.52
N GLY A 80 12.15 16.69 10.20
CA GLY A 80 11.63 16.12 8.96
C GLY A 80 11.34 14.62 8.95
N PHE A 81 11.50 13.92 10.08
CA PHE A 81 11.09 12.52 10.18
C PHE A 81 9.57 12.40 10.19
N LEU A 82 9.04 11.45 9.42
CA LEU A 82 7.60 11.16 9.33
C LEU A 82 7.25 10.04 10.31
N TYR A 83 6.23 10.26 11.13
CA TYR A 83 5.66 9.27 12.03
C TYR A 83 4.37 8.74 11.45
N LEU A 84 4.11 7.45 11.67
CA LEU A 84 3.10 6.73 10.91
C LEU A 84 1.98 6.19 11.80
N GLN A 85 0.78 6.18 11.23
CA GLN A 85 -0.36 5.41 11.72
C GLN A 85 -0.59 4.24 10.76
N THR A 86 -0.67 3.02 11.29
CA THR A 86 -0.97 1.83 10.49
C THR A 86 -2.42 1.85 9.98
N VAL A 87 -2.61 1.52 8.71
CA VAL A 87 -3.91 1.17 8.13
C VAL A 87 -3.83 -0.28 7.65
N GLY A 88 -4.51 -1.16 8.38
CA GLY A 88 -4.31 -2.61 8.27
C GLY A 88 -3.38 -3.18 9.35
N GLY A 89 -3.20 -4.51 9.31
CA GLY A 89 -2.46 -5.25 10.33
C GLY A 89 -1.00 -5.48 9.96
N PHE A 90 -0.07 -5.03 10.80
CA PHE A 90 1.36 -5.32 10.65
C PHE A 90 1.89 -6.13 11.84
N ASP A 91 2.78 -7.07 11.54
CA ASP A 91 3.74 -7.57 12.52
C ASP A 91 4.92 -6.59 12.58
N PRO A 92 5.16 -5.90 13.70
CA PRO A 92 6.24 -4.91 13.79
C PRO A 92 7.62 -5.48 13.50
N ARG A 93 7.81 -6.80 13.65
CA ARG A 93 9.07 -7.49 13.31
C ARG A 93 9.42 -7.38 11.83
N ASN A 94 8.42 -7.17 10.96
CA ASN A 94 8.63 -7.03 9.53
C ASN A 94 8.98 -5.59 9.10
N LEU A 95 8.93 -4.62 10.02
CA LEU A 95 9.08 -3.19 9.71
C LEU A 95 10.51 -2.66 9.83
N PHE A 96 11.44 -3.48 10.32
CA PHE A 96 12.83 -3.08 10.51
C PHE A 96 13.55 -2.83 9.18
N SER A 97 14.07 -1.60 9.02
CA SER A 97 14.90 -1.18 7.89
C SER A 97 14.27 -1.53 6.54
N ARG A 98 12.99 -1.20 6.38
CA ARG A 98 12.23 -1.42 5.14
C ARG A 98 12.33 -0.20 4.23
N ARG A 99 12.37 -0.45 2.92
CA ARG A 99 12.15 0.61 1.92
C ARG A 99 10.65 0.88 1.83
N VAL A 100 10.29 2.14 1.76
CA VAL A 100 8.91 2.58 1.64
C VAL A 100 8.80 3.64 0.56
N LEU A 101 7.58 3.78 0.05
CA LEU A 101 7.22 4.82 -0.90
C LEU A 101 6.21 5.74 -0.20
N VAL A 102 6.56 7.02 -0.04
CA VAL A 102 5.66 8.06 0.44
C VAL A 102 4.95 8.63 -0.77
N CYS A 103 3.63 8.45 -0.84
CA CYS A 103 2.82 8.89 -1.97
C CYS A 103 2.24 10.28 -1.68
N ALA A 104 3.05 11.31 -1.91
CA ALA A 104 2.64 12.70 -1.74
C ALA A 104 1.98 13.25 -3.02
N GLU A 105 1.23 14.35 -2.87
CA GLU A 105 0.60 15.05 -4.00
C GLU A 105 1.64 15.55 -5.02
N SER A 106 2.81 16.00 -4.55
CA SER A 106 3.91 16.45 -5.42
C SER A 106 4.64 15.32 -6.16
N GLY A 107 4.29 14.06 -5.88
CA GLY A 107 4.91 12.87 -6.44
C GLY A 107 5.44 11.91 -5.37
N ASP A 108 5.72 10.69 -5.80
CA ASP A 108 6.15 9.62 -4.90
C ASP A 108 7.63 9.75 -4.51
N LEU A 109 7.91 9.61 -3.21
CA LEU A 109 9.25 9.73 -2.63
C LEU A 109 9.71 8.38 -2.07
N LYS A 110 10.89 7.92 -2.49
CA LYS A 110 11.52 6.76 -1.85
C LYS A 110 12.10 7.16 -0.50
N ALA A 111 11.84 6.34 0.50
CA ALA A 111 12.27 6.59 1.86
C ALA A 111 12.58 5.28 2.60
N VAL A 112 13.10 5.40 3.82
CA VAL A 112 13.45 4.23 4.65
C VAL A 112 12.73 4.30 5.99
N MET A 113 12.02 3.24 6.32
CA MET A 113 11.40 3.04 7.62
C MET A 113 12.39 2.41 8.60
N ASN A 114 12.53 3.02 9.78
CA ASN A 114 13.39 2.53 10.84
C ASN A 114 12.68 2.56 12.20
N PRO A 115 13.02 1.64 13.12
CA PRO A 115 12.57 1.76 14.50
C PRO A 115 13.25 2.94 15.19
N GLY A 116 12.50 3.63 16.03
CA GLY A 116 13.03 4.56 17.01
C GLY A 116 13.95 3.89 18.04
N GLY A 117 14.73 4.70 18.74
CA GLY A 117 15.57 4.25 19.84
C GLY A 117 17.04 4.06 19.49
N ARG A 118 17.76 3.39 20.40
CA ARG A 118 19.21 3.23 20.31
C ARG A 118 19.57 2.09 19.35
N PRO A 119 20.57 2.27 18.48
CA PRO A 119 21.13 1.18 17.68
C PRO A 119 21.52 -0.01 18.55
N VAL A 120 21.33 -1.23 18.04
CA VAL A 120 21.52 -2.48 18.81
C VAL A 120 22.87 -2.57 19.51
N HIS A 121 23.93 -2.08 18.88
CA HIS A 121 25.31 -2.15 19.39
C HIS A 121 25.56 -1.23 20.60
N ILE A 122 24.72 -0.22 20.83
CA ILE A 122 24.75 0.66 22.02
C ILE A 122 23.49 0.51 22.90
N ALA A 123 22.53 -0.31 22.49
CA ALA A 123 21.33 -0.61 23.27
C ALA A 123 21.67 -1.49 24.47
N SER A 124 20.98 -1.27 25.59
CA SER A 124 21.08 -2.10 26.78
C SER A 124 20.57 -3.53 26.51
N PRO A 125 21.00 -4.56 27.27
CA PRO A 125 20.49 -5.92 27.11
C PRO A 125 18.95 -6.03 27.26
N GLU A 126 18.33 -5.15 28.05
CA GLU A 126 16.89 -5.11 28.24
C GLU A 126 16.17 -4.46 27.05
N ASP A 127 16.72 -3.37 26.51
CA ASP A 127 16.15 -2.71 25.32
C ASP A 127 16.16 -3.63 24.10
N ARG A 128 17.17 -4.49 23.97
CA ARG A 128 17.27 -5.49 22.88
C ARG A 128 16.16 -6.55 22.89
N LYS A 129 15.49 -6.76 24.02
CA LYS A 129 14.39 -7.73 24.13
C LYS A 129 13.04 -7.14 23.73
N LYS A 130 12.95 -5.81 23.60
CA LYS A 130 11.70 -5.13 23.27
C LYS A 130 11.53 -5.09 21.75
N ILE A 131 10.36 -5.50 21.28
CA ILE A 131 9.94 -5.28 19.90
C ILE A 131 9.25 -3.90 19.88
N PRO A 132 9.76 -2.93 19.09
CA PRO A 132 9.12 -1.62 18.95
C PRO A 132 7.69 -1.79 18.46
N GLN A 133 6.79 -1.01 19.02
CA GLN A 133 5.41 -0.89 18.56
C GLN A 133 5.37 -0.12 17.23
N PRO A 134 4.34 -0.29 16.38
CA PRO A 134 4.27 0.40 15.09
C PRO A 134 4.45 1.93 15.16
N HIS A 135 3.93 2.58 16.20
CA HIS A 135 4.06 4.03 16.41
C HIS A 135 5.47 4.49 16.80
N GLU A 136 6.35 3.55 17.16
CA GLU A 136 7.76 3.84 17.46
C GLU A 136 8.62 3.80 16.18
N PHE A 137 8.05 3.44 15.02
CA PHE A 137 8.72 3.54 13.73
C PHE A 137 8.55 4.93 13.12
N PHE A 138 9.58 5.37 12.41
CA PHE A 138 9.58 6.61 11.64
C PHE A 138 10.16 6.37 10.25
N VAL A 139 9.85 7.26 9.33
CA VAL A 139 10.34 7.26 7.96
C VAL A 139 11.27 8.44 7.75
N ASP A 140 12.42 8.15 7.14
CA ASP A 140 13.41 9.12 6.72
C ASP A 140 13.42 9.21 5.18
N THR A 141 13.04 10.40 4.67
CA THR A 141 13.04 10.73 3.24
C THR A 141 14.39 11.25 2.74
N GLY A 142 15.33 11.54 3.65
CA GLY A 142 16.61 12.18 3.35
C GLY A 142 16.51 13.69 3.07
N LEU A 143 15.33 14.31 3.22
CA LEU A 143 15.11 15.73 2.92
C LEU A 143 15.34 16.67 4.12
N GLY A 144 15.49 16.13 5.34
CA GLY A 144 15.54 16.93 6.55
C GLY A 144 14.26 17.78 6.72
N GLU A 145 14.40 19.00 7.24
CA GLU A 145 13.26 19.89 7.54
C GLU A 145 12.37 20.19 6.31
N ASN A 146 12.95 20.16 5.11
CA ASN A 146 12.26 20.36 3.83
C ASN A 146 11.21 19.27 3.53
N ALA A 147 11.19 18.15 4.28
CA ALA A 147 10.14 17.16 4.16
C ALA A 147 8.73 17.75 4.38
N LYS A 148 8.61 18.79 5.23
CA LYS A 148 7.35 19.50 5.51
C LYS A 148 6.81 20.28 4.30
N ASP A 149 7.65 20.56 3.31
CA ASP A 149 7.25 21.32 2.11
C ASP A 149 6.62 20.41 1.03
N VAL A 150 6.83 19.10 1.13
CA VAL A 150 6.44 18.13 0.10
C VAL A 150 5.63 16.95 0.62
N VAL A 151 5.56 16.73 1.94
CA VAL A 151 4.75 15.69 2.57
C VAL A 151 3.76 16.31 3.54
N ASN A 152 2.52 15.83 3.51
CA ASN A 152 1.45 16.24 4.40
C ASN A 152 1.06 15.13 5.39
N VAL A 153 0.51 15.53 6.53
CA VAL A 153 -0.22 14.60 7.40
C VAL A 153 -1.42 14.06 6.61
N GLY A 154 -1.56 12.74 6.59
CA GLY A 154 -2.57 12.03 5.78
C GLY A 154 -2.02 11.41 4.50
N ASP A 155 -0.81 11.78 4.04
CA ASP A 155 -0.20 11.11 2.88
C ASP A 155 0.01 9.62 3.17
N MET A 156 -0.34 8.77 2.20
CA MET A 156 -0.16 7.34 2.34
C MET A 156 1.30 6.93 2.15
N VAL A 157 1.69 5.88 2.87
CA VAL A 157 3.00 5.24 2.76
C VAL A 157 2.80 3.74 2.57
N VAL A 158 3.41 3.19 1.53
CA VAL A 158 3.39 1.75 1.23
C VAL A 158 4.80 1.16 1.25
N MET A 159 4.91 -0.17 1.30
CA MET A 159 6.21 -0.84 1.12
C MET A 159 6.71 -0.63 -0.32
N ASP A 160 8.00 -0.31 -0.49
CA ASP A 160 8.66 -0.23 -1.81
C ASP A 160 9.34 -1.58 -2.11
N GLU A 161 8.51 -2.59 -2.37
CA GLU A 161 8.96 -3.94 -2.69
C GLU A 161 8.64 -4.31 -4.14
N PRO A 162 9.62 -4.86 -4.89
CA PRO A 162 9.45 -5.16 -6.32
C PRO A 162 8.57 -6.38 -6.53
N PHE A 163 7.94 -6.45 -7.71
CA PHE A 163 7.40 -7.71 -8.23
C PHE A 163 8.50 -8.56 -8.85
N LEU A 164 8.73 -9.75 -8.30
CA LEU A 164 9.78 -10.67 -8.74
C LEU A 164 9.20 -12.04 -9.07
N GLU A 165 9.75 -12.64 -10.13
CA GLU A 165 9.60 -14.07 -10.42
C GLU A 165 10.84 -14.79 -9.90
N ILE A 166 10.66 -15.66 -8.90
CA ILE A 166 11.73 -16.45 -8.28
C ILE A 166 11.42 -17.93 -8.52
N GLY A 167 12.11 -18.52 -9.51
CA GLY A 167 11.82 -19.87 -9.95
C GLY A 167 10.40 -19.97 -10.51
N ASP A 168 9.56 -20.79 -9.88
CA ASP A 168 8.14 -20.95 -10.22
C ASP A 168 7.20 -20.10 -9.35
N LYS A 169 7.76 -19.22 -8.50
CA LYS A 169 7.01 -18.40 -7.54
C LYS A 169 7.01 -16.92 -7.93
N ILE A 170 5.98 -16.23 -7.49
CA ILE A 170 5.86 -14.78 -7.53
C ILE A 170 6.05 -14.25 -6.11
N VAL A 171 6.87 -13.21 -5.97
CA VAL A 171 7.08 -12.48 -4.73
C VAL A 171 6.80 -11.01 -5.01
N SER A 172 5.83 -10.44 -4.29
CA SER A 172 5.49 -9.02 -4.41
C SER A 172 4.73 -8.55 -3.18
N LYS A 173 4.66 -7.23 -3.01
CA LYS A 173 3.69 -6.61 -2.10
C LYS A 173 2.26 -6.81 -2.63
N ALA A 174 1.27 -6.61 -1.76
CA ALA A 174 -0.14 -6.54 -2.12
C ALA A 174 -0.72 -7.76 -2.89
N LEU A 175 -0.05 -8.93 -2.91
CA LEU A 175 -0.67 -10.14 -3.49
C LEU A 175 -2.03 -10.41 -2.85
N ASP A 176 -2.13 -10.19 -1.54
CA ASP A 176 -3.39 -10.01 -0.83
C ASP A 176 -3.88 -8.56 -1.02
N ASN A 177 -4.93 -8.28 -1.79
CA ASN A 177 -5.73 -9.19 -2.61
C ASN A 177 -5.71 -8.85 -4.10
N ARG A 178 -4.62 -8.23 -4.57
CA ARG A 178 -4.44 -7.85 -5.97
C ARG A 178 -4.41 -9.05 -6.92
N ILE A 179 -4.16 -10.25 -6.43
CA ILE A 179 -4.22 -11.47 -7.25
C ILE A 179 -5.64 -11.86 -7.66
N ALA A 180 -6.64 -11.42 -6.89
CA ALA A 180 -8.06 -11.68 -7.17
C ALA A 180 -8.77 -10.53 -7.89
N CYS A 181 -8.13 -9.37 -7.98
CA CYS A 181 -8.56 -8.22 -8.79
C CYS A 181 -8.29 -8.51 -10.28
#